data_AF-A0A485PJB8-F1
#
_entry.id   AF-A0A485PJB8-F1
#
_cell.length_a   1.000
_cell.length_b   1.000
_cell.length_c   1.000
_cell.angle_alpha   90.00
_cell.angle_beta   90.00
_cell.angle_gamma   90.00
#
_symmetry.space_group_name_H-M   'P 1'
#
loop_
_entity.id
_entity.type
_entity.pdbx_description
1 polymer ?
#
loop_
_entity_poly.entity_id
_entity_poly.type
_entity_poly.pdbx_seq_one_letter_code
_entity_poly.pdbx_strand_id
1 'polypeptide(L)' 'MPRRGLVAGPDFEFFLRRYFTPAEVAQHNRPEDLWVSYLGSVYDLTPLAQEYK' A
#
# COMPACT_ATOMS: atom_id res chain seq x y z
N MET A 1 14.32 -22.50 1.92
CA MET A 1 14.18 -21.05 1.66
C MET A 1 12.70 -20.69 1.78
N PRO A 2 12.25 -20.00 2.83
CA PRO A 2 10.86 -19.58 2.91
C PRO A 2 10.63 -18.49 1.85
N ARG A 3 9.62 -18.70 1.00
CA ARG A 3 9.25 -17.72 -0.02
C ARG A 3 8.76 -16.45 0.70
N ARG A 4 9.58 -15.40 0.66
CA ARG A 4 9.20 -14.04 1.11
C ARG A 4 7.79 -13.74 0.59
N GLY A 5 6.88 -13.35 1.48
CA GLY A 5 5.59 -12.78 1.06
C GLY A 5 4.34 -13.63 1.31
N LEU A 6 4.23 -14.33 2.44
CA LEU A 6 2.92 -14.77 2.96
C LEU A 6 2.76 -14.23 4.38
N VAL A 7 1.85 -13.26 4.56
CA VAL A 7 1.33 -12.84 5.87
C VAL A 7 -0.10 -13.36 5.90
N ALA A 8 -0.49 -14.01 6.98
CA ALA A 8 -1.87 -14.42 7.19
C ALA A 8 -2.71 -13.15 7.42
N GLY A 9 -3.64 -12.87 6.50
CA GLY A 9 -4.65 -11.83 6.62
C GLY A 9 -6.04 -12.46 6.49
N PRO A 10 -7.09 -11.84 7.06
CA PRO A 10 -8.38 -12.49 7.28
C PRO A 10 -9.16 -12.87 6.01
N ASP A 11 -8.90 -12.25 4.84
CA ASP A 11 -9.70 -12.47 3.63
C ASP A 11 -8.83 -12.65 2.37
N PHE A 12 -8.75 -13.89 1.88
CA PHE A 12 -7.84 -14.31 0.80
C PHE A 12 -8.40 -14.15 -0.64
N GLU A 13 -9.62 -13.63 -0.83
CA GLU A 13 -10.21 -13.56 -2.18
C GLU A 13 -9.72 -12.38 -3.04
N PHE A 14 -9.15 -11.32 -2.46
CA PHE A 14 -8.73 -10.13 -3.22
C PHE A 14 -7.27 -9.71 -3.03
N PHE A 15 -6.49 -10.46 -2.25
CA PHE A 15 -5.08 -10.13 -2.03
C PHE A 15 -4.18 -10.74 -3.12
N LEU A 16 -4.45 -10.40 -4.38
CA LEU A 16 -3.41 -10.48 -5.40
C LEU A 16 -2.24 -9.62 -4.90
N ARG A 17 -1.11 -10.27 -4.59
CA ARG A 17 0.14 -9.60 -4.19
C ARG A 17 0.62 -8.71 -5.34
N ARG A 18 0.06 -7.51 -5.42
CA ARG A 18 0.46 -6.51 -6.39
C ARG A 18 1.69 -5.80 -5.83
N TYR A 19 2.80 -5.97 -6.51
CA TYR A 19 4.02 -5.23 -6.23
C TYR A 19 3.93 -3.89 -6.96
N PHE A 20 4.45 -2.85 -6.31
CA PHE A 20 4.54 -1.51 -6.87
C PHE A 20 6.00 -1.12 -6.94
N THR A 21 6.38 -0.47 -8.04
CA THR A 21 7.68 0.17 -8.16
C THR A 21 7.69 1.50 -7.40
N PRO A 22 8.87 1.97 -6.94
CA PRO A 22 8.95 3.28 -6.30
C PRO A 22 8.44 4.43 -7.17
N ALA A 23 8.62 4.34 -8.50
CA ALA A 23 8.16 5.34 -9.45
C ALA A 23 6.63 5.37 -9.60
N GLU A 24 5.95 4.24 -9.44
CA GLU A 24 4.49 4.20 -9.38
C GLU A 24 4.00 4.86 -8.09
N VAL A 25 4.54 4.46 -6.93
CA VAL A 25 4.12 5.02 -5.63
C VAL A 25 4.36 6.53 -5.58
N ALA A 26 5.47 7.02 -6.13
CA ALA A 26 5.81 8.44 -6.13
C ALA A 26 4.84 9.34 -6.92
N GLN A 27 4.00 8.79 -7.80
CA GLN A 27 2.98 9.55 -8.53
C GLN A 27 1.80 9.95 -7.64
N HIS A 28 1.56 9.21 -6.55
CA HIS A 28 0.46 9.41 -5.61
C HIS A 28 0.93 10.25 -4.41
N ASN A 29 1.19 11.53 -4.65
CA ASN A 29 1.82 12.44 -3.69
C ASN A 29 0.97 13.65 -3.31
N ARG A 30 -0.35 13.59 -3.51
CA ARG A 30 -1.28 14.69 -3.21
C ARG A 30 -2.20 14.30 -2.05
N PRO A 31 -2.74 15.25 -1.27
CA PRO A 31 -3.67 14.93 -0.19
C PRO A 31 -4.93 14.18 -0.65
N GLU A 32 -5.34 14.37 -1.91
CA GLU A 32 -6.47 13.69 -2.54
C GLU A 32 -6.11 12.31 -3.12
N ASP A 33 -4.83 11.97 -3.18
CA ASP A 33 -4.28 10.72 -3.74
C ASP A 33 -2.88 10.48 -3.13
N LEU A 34 -2.86 9.98 -1.89
CA LEU A 34 -1.68 9.92 -1.03
C LEU A 34 -1.29 8.47 -0.75
N TRP A 35 -0.22 8.00 -1.40
CA TRP A 35 0.35 6.70 -1.10
C TRP A 35 1.69 6.82 -0.39
N VAL A 36 1.96 5.88 0.51
CA VAL A 36 3.21 5.82 1.27
C VAL A 36 3.76 4.41 1.24
N SER A 37 5.03 4.27 0.88
CA SER A 37 5.79 3.04 1.12
C SER A 37 6.41 3.07 2.52
N TYR A 38 6.02 2.15 3.40
CA TYR A 38 6.56 2.03 4.75
C TYR A 38 6.82 0.57 5.09
N LEU A 39 8.02 0.27 5.58
CA LEU A 39 8.46 -1.08 5.98
C LEU A 39 8.21 -2.17 4.91
N GLY A 40 8.36 -1.83 3.63
CA GLY A 40 8.22 -2.76 2.51
C GLY A 40 6.78 -3.02 2.05
N SER A 41 5.81 -2.27 2.58
CA SER A 41 4.41 -2.28 2.15
C SER A 41 4.01 -0.91 1.62
N VAL A 42 3.06 -0.88 0.69
CA VAL A 42 2.45 0.34 0.17
C VAL A 42 1.08 0.51 0.81
N TYR A 43 0.82 1.71 1.32
CA TYR A 43 -0.43 2.07 1.98
C TYR A 43 -1.05 3.25 1.26
N ASP A 44 -2.36 3.19 1.06
CA ASP A 44 -3.17 4.34 0.66
C ASP A 44 -3.62 5.07 1.94
N LEU A 45 -3.12 6.28 2.14
CA LEU A 45 -3.44 7.13 3.29
C LEU A 45 -4.43 8.24 2.95
N THR A 46 -4.99 8.25 1.73
CA THR A 46 -5.99 9.22 1.29
C THR A 46 -7.17 9.35 2.27
N PRO A 47 -7.76 8.26 2.79
CA PRO A 47 -8.86 8.37 3.74
C PRO A 47 -8.44 9.06 5.04
N LEU A 48 -7.24 8.75 5.54
CA LEU A 48 -6.70 9.33 6.77
C LEU A 48 -6.41 10.84 6.59
N ALA A 49 -5.84 11.22 5.44
CA ALA A 49 -5.60 12.62 5.12
C ALA A 49 -6.91 13.42 5.01
N GLN A 50 -7.99 12.80 4.54
CA GLN A 50 -9.32 13.44 4.48
C GLN A 50 -9.97 13.57 5.86
N GLU A 51 -9.78 12.59 6.75
CA GLU A 51 -10.33 12.60 8.11
C GLU A 51 -9.72 13.70 8.98
N TYR A 52 -8.42 13.96 8.83
CA TYR A 52 -7.65 14.90 9.65
C TYR A 52 -7.20 16.17 8.91
N LYS A 53 -7.98 16.62 7.92
CA LYS A 53 -7.67 17.79 7.06
C LYS A 53 -7.72 19.12 7.81
#